data_AF-A0A3S4K8C5-F1
#
_entry.id   AF-A0A3S4K8C5-F1
#
_cell.length_a   1.000
_cell.length_b   1.000
_cell.length_c   1.000
_cell.angle_alpha   90.00
_cell.angle_beta   90.00
_cell.angle_gamma   90.00
#
_symmetry.space_group_name_H-M   'P 1'
#
loop_
_entity.id
_entity.type
_entity.pdbx_description
1 polymer ?
#
loop_
_entity_poly.entity_id
_entity_poly.type
_entity_poly.pdbx_seq_one_letter_code
_entity_poly.pdbx_strand_id
1 'polypeptide(L)'
;MKKSFFIRAGQNLLALSWYANGFYYGLGIEIDLWLHAGFDVVVNGSRAHLPQAQARYGVSLLPVCLTVSPDILRQRLQMRGRENDAEIAARLERAAHYPPFNCPTVNNDGSLLQSVERLLILMGRKEEHYASL
;
A
#
# COMPACT_ATOMS: atom_id res chain seq x y z
N MET A 1 -2.31 19.89 -11.04
CA MET A 1 -2.63 18.57 -10.45
C MET A 1 -3.98 18.51 -9.73
N LYS A 2 -4.32 19.40 -8.76
CA LYS A 2 -5.62 19.34 -8.03
C LYS A 2 -6.89 19.33 -8.92
N LYS A 3 -6.95 20.18 -9.96
CA LYS A 3 -8.13 20.29 -10.83
C LYS A 3 -8.53 18.97 -11.51
N SER A 4 -7.55 18.22 -12.03
CA SER A 4 -7.80 16.92 -12.67
C SER A 4 -8.35 15.88 -11.70
N PHE A 5 -7.81 15.83 -10.47
CA PHE A 5 -8.33 14.95 -9.42
C PHE A 5 -9.82 15.22 -9.14
N PHE A 6 -10.19 16.47 -8.88
CA PHE A 6 -11.58 16.81 -8.55
C PHE A 6 -12.54 16.62 -9.72
N ILE A 7 -12.08 16.85 -10.96
CA ILE A 7 -12.88 16.53 -12.16
C ILE A 7 -13.15 15.03 -12.22
N ARG A 8 -12.11 14.19 -12.10
CA ARG A 8 -12.25 12.73 -12.11
C ARG A 8 -13.12 12.23 -10.96
N ALA A 9 -12.91 12.75 -9.75
CA ALA A 9 -13.72 12.42 -8.58
C ALA A 9 -15.20 12.78 -8.79
N GLY A 10 -15.48 14.00 -9.26
CA GLY A 10 -16.85 14.46 -9.55
C GLY A 10 -17.53 13.71 -10.69
N GLN A 11 -16.76 13.05 -11.56
CA GLN A 11 -17.25 12.20 -12.64
C GLN A 11 -17.27 10.70 -12.28
N ASN A 12 -17.04 10.33 -11.01
CA ASN A 12 -16.94 8.94 -10.55
C ASN A 12 -15.89 8.10 -11.30
N LEU A 13 -14.80 8.73 -11.76
CA LEU A 13 -13.69 8.08 -12.47
C LEU A 13 -12.58 7.57 -11.53
N LEU A 14 -12.84 7.55 -10.23
CA LEU A 14 -11.93 7.03 -9.20
C LEU A 14 -12.62 5.90 -8.44
N ALA A 15 -12.00 4.72 -8.43
CA ALA A 15 -12.45 3.59 -7.63
C ALA A 15 -12.23 3.83 -6.14
N LEU A 16 -11.07 4.38 -5.77
CA LEU A 16 -10.72 4.78 -4.42
C LEU A 16 -10.08 6.16 -4.47
N SER A 17 -10.33 6.97 -3.44
CA SER A 17 -9.65 8.26 -3.30
C SER A 17 -9.60 8.69 -1.84
N TRP A 18 -8.52 9.37 -1.49
CA TRP A 18 -8.29 9.87 -0.13
C TRP A 18 -7.38 11.09 -0.13
N TYR A 19 -7.34 11.79 1.01
CA TYR A 19 -6.45 12.92 1.25
C TYR A 19 -5.50 12.57 2.39
N ALA A 20 -4.20 12.71 2.15
CA ALA A 20 -3.17 12.46 3.16
C ALA A 20 -1.92 13.31 2.86
N ASN A 21 -1.20 13.74 3.91
CA ASN A 21 0.07 14.48 3.76
C ASN A 21 0.03 15.71 2.84
N GLY A 22 -1.12 16.40 2.73
CA GLY A 22 -1.24 17.55 1.83
C GLY A 22 -1.60 17.20 0.38
N PHE A 23 -1.74 15.92 0.04
CA PHE A 23 -1.97 15.43 -1.31
C PHE A 23 -3.30 14.68 -1.43
N TYR A 24 -3.90 14.78 -2.62
CA TYR A 24 -5.05 13.97 -3.02
C TYR A 24 -4.58 12.77 -3.82
N TYR A 25 -4.92 11.58 -3.34
CA TYR A 25 -4.61 10.31 -3.98
C TYR A 25 -5.89 9.74 -4.58
N GLY A 26 -5.77 9.20 -5.79
CA GLY A 26 -6.88 8.56 -6.48
C GLY A 26 -6.39 7.34 -7.23
N LEU A 27 -7.09 6.24 -7.05
CA LEU A 27 -7.00 5.06 -7.89
C LEU A 27 -8.14 5.14 -8.90
N GLY A 28 -7.82 5.06 -10.18
CA GLY A 28 -8.84 5.20 -11.22
C GLY A 28 -9.78 4.00 -11.31
N ILE A 29 -10.93 4.22 -11.93
CA ILE A 29 -11.97 3.20 -12.10
C ILE A 29 -11.52 2.04 -13.00
N GLU A 30 -10.46 2.23 -13.79
CA GLU A 30 -9.84 1.21 -14.63
C GLU A 30 -9.41 -0.06 -13.87
N ILE A 31 -9.17 0.03 -12.55
CA ILE A 31 -8.89 -1.14 -11.71
C ILE A 31 -10.01 -2.17 -11.83
N ASP A 32 -11.26 -1.73 -11.85
CA ASP A 32 -12.40 -2.64 -11.92
C ASP A 32 -12.45 -3.37 -13.27
N LEU A 33 -12.03 -2.70 -14.35
CA LEU A 33 -11.91 -3.31 -15.68
C LEU A 33 -10.79 -4.35 -15.71
N TRP A 34 -9.64 -4.06 -15.10
CA TRP A 34 -8.52 -5.01 -15.01
C TRP A 34 -8.90 -6.24 -14.18
N LEU A 35 -9.54 -6.04 -13.04
CA LEU A 35 -10.04 -7.14 -12.21
C LEU A 35 -11.08 -7.99 -12.96
N HIS A 36 -12.00 -7.35 -13.69
CA HIS A 36 -12.99 -8.08 -14.51
C HIS A 36 -12.34 -8.88 -15.65
N ALA A 37 -11.23 -8.38 -16.21
CA ALA A 37 -10.43 -9.08 -17.21
C ALA A 37 -9.52 -10.17 -16.63
N GLY A 38 -9.56 -10.41 -15.32
CA GLY A 38 -8.79 -11.47 -14.65
C GLY A 38 -7.35 -11.10 -14.30
N PHE A 39 -6.98 -9.81 -14.34
CA PHE A 39 -5.66 -9.36 -13.91
C PHE A 39 -5.57 -9.15 -12.41
N ASP A 40 -4.41 -9.48 -11.83
CA ASP A 40 -4.04 -9.05 -10.49
C ASP A 40 -3.63 -7.57 -10.51
N VAL A 41 -4.17 -6.77 -9.59
CA VAL A 41 -3.80 -5.35 -9.43
C VAL A 41 -3.13 -5.15 -8.07
N VAL A 42 -1.87 -4.72 -8.08
CA VAL A 42 -1.12 -4.41 -6.85
C VAL A 42 -1.11 -2.91 -6.62
N VAL A 43 -1.55 -2.49 -5.43
CA VAL A 43 -1.63 -1.08 -5.05
C VAL A 43 -0.85 -0.84 -3.76
N ASN A 44 0.00 0.18 -3.75
CA ASN A 44 0.56 0.71 -2.51
C ASN A 44 -0.50 1.58 -1.80
N GLY A 45 -1.16 0.99 -0.80
CA GLY A 45 -2.24 1.62 -0.04
C GLY A 45 -1.81 2.19 1.31
N SER A 46 -2.76 2.84 1.98
CA SER A 46 -2.62 3.30 3.37
C SER A 46 -3.52 2.47 4.28
N ARG A 47 -2.99 2.02 5.43
CA ARG A 47 -3.78 1.31 6.45
C ARG A 47 -4.99 2.14 6.92
N ALA A 48 -4.85 3.47 6.98
CA ALA A 48 -5.94 4.39 7.34
C ALA A 48 -7.13 4.34 6.37
N HIS A 49 -6.93 3.88 5.13
CA HIS A 49 -7.94 3.81 4.09
C HIS A 49 -8.27 2.37 3.68
N LEU A 50 -7.73 1.38 4.40
CA LEU A 50 -8.08 -0.02 4.20
C LEU A 50 -9.60 -0.29 4.32
N PRO A 51 -10.35 0.32 5.27
CA PRO A 51 -11.80 0.12 5.33
C PRO A 51 -12.53 0.52 4.05
N GLN A 52 -12.08 1.57 3.36
CA GLN A 52 -12.65 2.01 2.08
C GLN A 52 -12.40 0.97 0.98
N ALA A 53 -11.19 0.41 0.91
CA ALA A 53 -10.85 -0.65 -0.04
C ALA A 53 -11.64 -1.93 0.25
N GLN A 54 -11.77 -2.32 1.53
CA GLN A 54 -12.56 -3.48 1.95
C GLN A 54 -14.03 -3.33 1.59
N ALA A 55 -14.62 -2.15 1.81
CA ALA A 55 -16.01 -1.88 1.47
C ALA A 55 -16.28 -2.00 -0.05
N ARG A 56 -15.30 -1.64 -0.89
CA ARG A 56 -15.43 -1.73 -2.36
C ARG A 56 -15.18 -3.13 -2.90
N TYR A 57 -14.08 -3.75 -2.49
CA TYR A 57 -13.55 -4.96 -3.14
C TYR A 57 -13.82 -6.25 -2.37
N GLY A 58 -14.21 -6.16 -1.09
CA GLY A 58 -14.62 -7.31 -0.29
C GLY A 58 -13.65 -8.49 -0.38
N VAL A 59 -14.19 -9.64 -0.77
CA VAL A 59 -13.45 -10.91 -0.90
C VAL A 59 -12.38 -10.91 -2.00
N SER A 60 -12.47 -10.01 -2.97
CA SER A 60 -11.46 -9.86 -4.03
C SER A 60 -10.22 -9.09 -3.57
N LEU A 61 -10.25 -8.51 -2.37
CA LEU A 61 -9.11 -7.81 -1.79
C LEU A 61 -8.27 -8.74 -0.92
N LEU A 62 -6.97 -8.82 -1.21
CA LEU A 62 -5.96 -9.34 -0.30
C LEU A 62 -5.21 -8.18 0.37
N PRO A 63 -5.57 -7.77 1.60
CA PRO A 63 -4.85 -6.71 2.29
C PRO A 63 -3.54 -7.25 2.87
N VAL A 64 -2.40 -6.81 2.34
CA VAL A 64 -1.08 -7.18 2.88
C VAL A 64 -0.49 -6.02 3.66
N CYS A 65 -0.27 -6.23 4.96
CA CYS A 65 0.26 -5.22 5.85
C CYS A 65 1.77 -5.37 6.02
N LEU A 66 2.54 -4.46 5.43
CA LEU A 66 3.97 -4.37 5.70
C LEU A 66 4.20 -3.91 7.14
N THR A 67 5.07 -4.60 7.86
CA THR A 67 5.50 -4.28 9.23
C THR A 67 7.00 -4.02 9.26
N VAL A 68 7.43 -3.11 10.11
CA VAL A 68 8.84 -2.80 10.34
C VAL A 68 8.94 -2.33 11.78
N SER A 69 9.96 -2.82 12.48
CA SER A 69 10.29 -2.42 13.84
C SER A 69 10.56 -0.91 13.90
N PRO A 70 10.19 -0.21 15.00
CA PRO A 70 10.37 1.23 15.11
C PRO A 70 11.83 1.69 14.92
N ASP A 71 12.80 0.91 15.40
CA ASP A 71 14.21 1.26 15.31
C ASP A 71 14.74 1.16 13.88
N ILE A 72 14.38 0.11 13.14
CA ILE A 72 14.73 -0.03 11.72
C ILE A 72 14.03 1.05 10.88
N LEU A 73 12.76 1.36 11.18
CA LEU A 73 12.05 2.45 10.50
C LEU A 73 12.75 3.79 10.72
N ARG A 74 13.13 4.11 11.96
CA ARG A 74 13.87 5.33 12.29
C ARG A 74 15.18 5.40 11.52
N GLN A 75 15.99 4.35 11.58
CA GLN A 75 17.27 4.27 10.88
C GLN A 75 17.09 4.49 9.37
N ARG A 76 16.09 3.86 8.76
CA ARG A 76 15.82 4.00 7.31
C ARG A 76 15.37 5.41 6.93
N LEU A 77 14.60 6.08 7.77
CA LEU A 77 14.19 7.46 7.52
C LEU A 77 15.39 8.42 7.61
N GLN A 78 16.24 8.25 8.64
CA GLN A 78 17.48 9.03 8.79
C GLN A 78 18.41 8.84 7.59
N MET A 79 18.64 7.59 7.16
CA MET A 79 19.50 7.27 6.02
C MET A 79 19.00 7.84 4.69
N ARG A 80 17.69 8.07 4.52
CA ARG A 80 17.16 8.67 3.29
C ARG A 80 17.46 10.15 3.19
N GLY A 81 17.65 10.84 4.32
CA GLY A 81 18.00 12.25 4.38
C GLY A 81 16.95 13.21 3.80
N ARG A 82 15.70 12.78 3.64
CA ARG A 82 14.61 13.61 3.08
C ARG A 82 13.73 14.25 4.14
N GLU A 83 13.88 13.82 5.40
CA GLU A 83 13.05 14.21 6.53
C GLU A 83 13.93 14.76 7.66
N ASN A 84 13.46 15.79 8.36
CA ASN A 84 14.06 16.24 9.62
C ASN A 84 13.56 15.41 10.82
N ASP A 85 14.15 15.62 12.01
CA ASP A 85 13.83 14.84 13.20
C ASP A 85 12.34 14.89 13.60
N ALA A 86 11.69 16.05 13.45
CA ALA A 86 10.27 16.20 13.76
C ALA A 86 9.38 15.43 12.76
N GLU A 87 9.73 15.45 11.48
CA GLU A 87 9.05 14.67 10.43
C GLU A 87 9.25 13.16 10.62
N ILE A 88 10.44 12.74 11.06
CA ILE A 88 10.73 11.34 11.40
C ILE A 88 9.87 10.90 12.60
N ALA A 89 9.83 11.70 13.66
CA ALA A 89 8.99 11.41 14.83
C ALA A 89 7.51 11.27 14.45
N ALA A 90 6.98 12.21 13.66
CA ALA A 90 5.60 12.17 13.18
C ALA A 90 5.31 10.92 12.32
N ARG A 91 6.27 10.46 11.51
CA ARG A 91 6.14 9.21 10.74
C ARG A 91 6.11 7.98 11.64
N LEU A 92 6.94 7.94 12.68
CA LEU A 92 6.96 6.83 13.65
C LEU A 92 5.65 6.76 14.43
N GLU A 93 5.16 7.90 14.93
CA GLU A 93 3.86 7.98 15.62
C GLU A 93 2.72 7.51 14.72
N ARG A 94 2.69 7.97 13.46
CA ARG A 94 1.66 7.53 12.50
C ARG A 94 1.72 6.03 12.23
N ALA A 95 2.92 5.46 12.11
CA ALA A 95 3.09 4.03 11.90
C ALA A 95 2.54 3.21 13.09
N ALA A 96 2.69 3.72 14.31
CA ALA A 96 2.12 3.14 15.52
C ALA A 96 0.60 3.36 15.64
N HIS A 97 0.09 4.50 15.20
CA HIS A 97 -1.33 4.84 15.26
C HIS A 97 -2.21 3.93 14.38
N TYR A 98 -1.67 3.41 13.28
CA TYR A 98 -2.37 2.48 12.40
C TYR A 98 -1.71 1.10 12.43
N PRO A 99 -1.82 0.31 13.52
CA PRO A 99 -1.27 -1.04 13.52
C PRO A 99 -1.95 -1.93 12.46
N PRO A 100 -1.29 -3.01 11.98
CA PRO A 100 -1.95 -4.02 11.16
C PRO A 100 -3.21 -4.54 11.86
N PHE A 101 -4.32 -4.60 11.13
CA PHE A 101 -5.59 -5.10 11.64
C PHE A 101 -6.29 -5.90 10.54
N ASN A 102 -6.69 -7.13 10.84
CA ASN A 102 -7.38 -8.04 9.92
C ASN A 102 -6.69 -8.18 8.54
N CYS A 103 -5.36 -8.26 8.54
CA CYS A 103 -4.55 -8.41 7.33
C CYS A 103 -3.34 -9.32 7.61
N PRO A 104 -2.98 -10.22 6.69
CA PRO A 104 -1.68 -10.89 6.73
C PRO A 104 -0.53 -9.88 6.76
N THR A 105 0.47 -10.15 7.60
CA THR A 105 1.64 -9.29 7.75
C THR A 105 2.85 -9.82 7.00
N VAL A 106 3.60 -8.90 6.40
CA VAL A 106 4.95 -9.16 5.86
C VAL A 106 5.94 -8.36 6.70
N ASN A 107 6.94 -9.03 7.26
CA ASN A 107 8.02 -8.36 7.98
C ASN A 107 9.00 -7.76 6.96
N ASN A 108 9.24 -6.45 7.07
CA ASN A 108 10.15 -5.69 6.24
C ASN A 108 11.39 -5.23 7.04
N ASP A 109 11.70 -5.83 8.19
CA ASP A 109 12.95 -5.60 8.93
C ASP A 109 14.15 -6.18 8.19
N GLY A 110 13.98 -7.39 7.66
CA GLY A 110 15.02 -8.18 6.99
C GLY A 110 15.29 -7.76 5.54
N SER A 111 15.70 -8.73 4.72
CA SER A 111 16.04 -8.47 3.33
C SER A 111 14.78 -8.25 2.47
N LEU A 112 14.96 -7.52 1.36
CA LEU A 112 13.90 -7.36 0.35
C LEU A 112 13.44 -8.72 -0.17
N LEU A 113 14.39 -9.65 -0.40
CA LEU A 113 14.10 -10.99 -0.90
C LEU A 113 13.13 -11.74 0.02
N GLN A 114 13.41 -11.79 1.33
CA GLN A 114 12.53 -12.44 2.31
C GLN A 114 11.12 -11.82 2.33
N SER A 115 11.04 -10.49 2.20
CA SER A 115 9.76 -9.78 2.18
C SER A 115 8.96 -10.11 0.91
N VAL A 116 9.64 -10.21 -0.24
CA VAL A 116 9.05 -10.55 -1.53
C VAL A 116 8.59 -12.02 -1.56
N GLU A 117 9.43 -12.95 -1.11
CA GLU A 117 9.07 -14.37 -0.99
C GLU A 117 7.81 -14.55 -0.15
N ARG A 118 7.75 -13.88 1.01
CA ARG A 118 6.56 -13.92 1.87
C ARG A 118 5.32 -13.35 1.19
N LEU A 119 5.46 -12.26 0.44
CA LEU A 119 4.36 -11.66 -0.33
C LEU A 119 3.85 -12.64 -1.41
N LEU A 120 4.74 -13.28 -2.16
CA LEU A 120 4.36 -14.23 -3.22
C LEU A 120 3.61 -15.45 -2.65
N ILE A 121 4.05 -15.96 -1.50
CA ILE A 121 3.33 -17.03 -0.76
C ILE A 121 1.92 -16.58 -0.41
N LEU A 122 1.74 -15.35 0.11
CA LEU A 122 0.42 -14.82 0.46
C LEU A 122 -0.49 -14.63 -0.75
N MET A 123 0.07 -14.28 -1.91
CA MET A 123 -0.67 -14.18 -3.17
C MET A 123 -1.07 -15.54 -3.74
N GLY A 124 -0.66 -16.66 -3.13
CA GLY A 124 -0.93 -18.00 -3.65
C GLY A 124 -0.16 -18.32 -4.94
N ARG A 125 0.83 -17.49 -5.31
CA ARG A 125 1.69 -17.73 -6.46
C ARG A 125 2.82 -18.66 -6.03
N LYS A 126 2.81 -19.91 -6.53
CA LYS A 126 4.03 -20.73 -6.57
C LYS A 126 4.98 -20.08 -7.57
N GLU A 127 6.28 -20.07 -7.29
CA GLU A 127 7.28 -19.69 -8.30
C GLU A 127 7.07 -20.56 -9.54
N GLU A 128 6.48 -19.99 -10.59
CA GLU A 128 6.85 -20.42 -11.92
C GLU A 128 8.21 -19.78 -12.17
N HIS A 129 9.24 -20.62 -12.16
CA HIS A 129 10.61 -20.32 -12.55
C HIS A 129 10.68 -19.09 -13.46
N TYR A 130 11.23 -17.97 -12.96
CA TYR A 130 11.88 -16.97 -13.82
C TYR A 130 13.20 -17.57 -14.33
N ALA A 131 13.11 -18.70 -15.02
CA ALA A 131 14.18 -19.26 -15.83
C ALA A 131 13.76 -19.08 -17.28
N SER A 132 14.50 -18.20 -17.97
CA SER A 132 14.49 -17.92 -19.41
C SER A 132 13.58 -16.79 -19.86
N LEU A 133 14.11 -15.56 -19.77
CA LEU A 133 14.27 -14.66 -20.92
C LEU A 133 15.65 -14.02 -20.85
#